data_AF-A0A2V8NXV4-F1
#
_entry.id   AF-A0A2V8NXV4-F1
#
_cell.length_a   1.000
_cell.length_b   1.000
_cell.length_c   1.000
_cell.angle_alpha   90.00
_cell.angle_beta   90.00
_cell.angle_gamma   90.00
#
_symmetry.space_group_name_H-M   'P 1'
#
loop_
_entity.id
_entity.type
_entity.pdbx_description
1 polymer ?
#
loop_
_entity_poly.entity_id
_entity_poly.type
_entity_poly.pdbx_seq_one_letter_code
_entity_poly.pdbx_strand_id
1 'polypeptide(L)'
;MKKRMPIYISKNGRDKDVENPGCRTATCSNDPVHACNPVGFPRLVWEENEPIEFVYTQGRILQLFQWGRTLRELWMDGRKLPTSQDLDNLGPSWFGISVAEWQGNTLVVNTTGFDERGWPDQFGHPLSFDARIEERYTRVNADTID
;
A
#
# COMPACT_ATOMS: atom_id res chain seq x y z
N MET A 1 18.66 -17.11 9.02
CA MET A 1 17.42 -17.88 9.28
C MET A 1 16.27 -17.22 8.51
N LYS A 2 15.74 -17.88 7.47
CA LYS A 2 14.62 -17.36 6.66
C LYS A 2 13.31 -17.61 7.42
N LYS A 3 12.71 -16.56 7.99
CA LYS A 3 11.37 -16.62 8.57
C LYS A 3 10.37 -16.44 7.42
N ARG A 4 9.75 -17.53 6.97
CA ARG A 4 8.64 -17.47 6.01
C ARG A 4 7.44 -16.83 6.72
N MET A 5 6.84 -15.80 6.11
CA MET A 5 5.63 -15.15 6.58
C MET A 5 4.45 -16.14 6.59
N PRO A 6 3.65 -16.21 7.67
CA PRO A 6 2.37 -16.88 7.62
C PRO A 6 1.39 -16.00 6.84
N ILE A 7 0.85 -16.52 5.75
CA ILE A 7 -0.36 -15.98 5.11
C ILE A 7 -1.52 -16.37 6.04
N TYR A 8 -2.14 -15.40 6.71
CA TYR A 8 -3.38 -15.63 7.44
C TYR A 8 -4.55 -15.52 6.46
N ILE A 9 -5.06 -16.66 6.01
CA ILE A 9 -6.37 -16.74 5.37
C ILE A 9 -7.40 -16.73 6.50
N SER A 10 -8.25 -15.71 6.54
CA SER A 10 -9.36 -15.63 7.50
C SER A 10 -10.24 -16.88 7.40
N LYS A 11 -10.39 -17.59 8.53
CA LYS A 11 -11.37 -18.65 8.74
C LYS A 11 -12.60 -18.05 9.39
N ASN A 12 -13.55 -17.58 8.59
CA ASN A 12 -14.99 -17.83 8.74
C ASN A 12 -15.82 -16.82 7.92
N GLY A 13 -16.69 -17.37 7.06
CA GLY A 13 -17.95 -16.73 6.73
C GLY A 13 -18.09 -16.23 5.29
N ARG A 14 -18.44 -17.14 4.37
CA ARG A 14 -19.32 -16.89 3.20
C ARG A 14 -19.42 -15.43 2.72
N ASP A 15 -18.40 -14.91 2.05
CA ASP A 15 -18.61 -13.78 1.13
C ASP A 15 -19.16 -14.34 -0.17
N LYS A 16 -20.43 -14.07 -0.41
CA LYS A 16 -21.13 -14.40 -1.66
C LYS A 16 -20.76 -13.46 -2.81
N ASP A 17 -19.77 -12.58 -2.58
CA ASP A 17 -19.45 -11.45 -3.44
C ASP A 17 -18.03 -11.55 -4.02
N VAL A 18 -17.41 -12.74 -4.06
CA VAL A 18 -16.21 -12.96 -4.89
C VAL A 18 -16.66 -13.02 -6.35
N GLU A 19 -17.08 -11.88 -6.88
CA GLU A 19 -17.39 -11.69 -8.28
C GLU A 19 -16.06 -11.78 -9.04
N ASN A 20 -15.87 -12.97 -9.60
CA ASN A 20 -14.87 -13.38 -10.57
C ASN A 20 -13.60 -12.48 -10.67
N PRO A 21 -12.46 -12.86 -10.05
CA PRO A 21 -11.21 -12.09 -10.11
C PRO A 21 -10.63 -11.90 -11.53
N GLY A 22 -11.27 -12.45 -12.57
CA GLY A 22 -11.00 -12.17 -13.98
C GLY A 22 -11.88 -11.08 -14.63
N CYS A 23 -12.94 -10.60 -13.97
CA CYS A 23 -13.80 -9.53 -14.49
C CYS A 23 -13.23 -8.15 -14.11
N ARG A 24 -12.93 -7.33 -15.12
CA ARG A 24 -12.40 -5.95 -14.96
C ARG A 24 -13.46 -4.85 -15.15
N THR A 25 -14.74 -5.22 -15.23
CA THR A 25 -15.83 -4.28 -15.47
C THR A 25 -16.71 -4.12 -14.23
N ALA A 26 -17.23 -2.91 -14.04
CA ALA A 26 -18.12 -2.57 -12.92
C ALA A 26 -19.40 -3.40 -12.83
N THR A 27 -19.75 -4.14 -13.90
CA THR A 27 -20.97 -4.97 -13.97
C THR A 27 -20.80 -6.36 -13.36
N CYS A 28 -19.58 -6.82 -13.13
CA CYS A 28 -19.29 -8.15 -12.60
C CYS A 28 -18.06 -8.19 -11.69
N SER A 29 -17.69 -7.05 -11.10
CA SER A 29 -16.59 -6.91 -10.17
C SER A 29 -17.03 -6.04 -9.00
N ASN A 30 -16.68 -6.48 -7.79
CA ASN A 30 -16.82 -5.71 -6.55
C ASN A 30 -15.57 -4.88 -6.24
N ASP A 31 -14.70 -4.66 -7.23
CA ASP A 31 -13.52 -3.81 -7.08
C ASP A 31 -13.95 -2.38 -6.65
N PRO A 32 -13.47 -1.88 -5.49
CA PRO A 32 -13.87 -0.57 -4.95
C PRO A 32 -13.61 0.60 -5.91
N VAL A 33 -12.67 0.46 -6.85
CA VAL A 33 -12.34 1.52 -7.82
C VAL A 33 -13.51 1.86 -8.73
N HIS A 34 -14.42 0.91 -8.98
CA HIS A 34 -15.62 1.12 -9.80
C HIS A 34 -16.66 2.04 -9.11
N ALA A 35 -16.54 2.24 -7.79
CA ALA A 35 -17.35 3.16 -7.01
C ALA A 35 -16.63 4.50 -6.72
N CYS A 36 -15.71 4.91 -7.61
CA CYS A 36 -14.90 6.13 -7.48
C CYS A 36 -14.02 6.19 -6.22
N ASN A 37 -13.73 5.04 -5.60
CA ASN A 37 -12.74 4.99 -4.53
C ASN A 37 -11.32 5.00 -5.11
N PRO A 38 -10.31 5.45 -4.34
CA PRO A 38 -8.92 5.32 -4.74
C PRO A 38 -8.50 3.86 -4.97
N VAL A 39 -7.56 3.64 -5.88
CA VAL A 39 -6.89 2.33 -6.08
C VAL A 39 -6.26 1.83 -4.77
N GLY A 40 -5.73 2.75 -3.98
CA GLY A 40 -5.10 2.47 -2.70
C GLY A 40 -3.72 1.84 -2.82
N PHE A 41 -3.11 1.57 -1.66
CA PHE A 41 -1.81 0.93 -1.53
C PHE A 41 -1.99 -0.47 -0.92
N PRO A 42 -1.23 -1.50 -1.33
CA PRO A 42 -0.05 -1.49 -2.22
C PRO A 42 -0.37 -1.58 -3.72
N ARG A 43 -1.64 -1.79 -4.08
CA ARG A 43 -2.05 -2.04 -5.47
C ARG A 43 -1.52 -0.98 -6.45
N LEU A 44 -1.61 0.30 -6.10
CA LEU A 44 -1.10 1.41 -6.92
C LEU A 44 0.38 1.27 -7.33
N VAL A 45 1.22 0.61 -6.51
CA VAL A 45 2.65 0.45 -6.81
C VAL A 45 2.91 -0.72 -7.78
N TRP A 46 2.02 -1.70 -7.84
CA TRP A 46 2.18 -2.89 -8.69
C TRP A 46 1.31 -2.87 -9.95
N GLU A 47 0.29 -2.02 -9.98
CA GLU A 47 -0.61 -1.91 -11.11
C GLU A 47 0.03 -1.10 -12.26
N GLU A 48 -0.12 -1.63 -13.48
CA GLU A 48 -0.01 -0.92 -14.76
C GLU A 48 1.30 -0.18 -15.11
N ASN A 49 2.46 -0.62 -14.61
CA ASN A 49 3.75 0.07 -14.88
C ASN A 49 3.65 1.57 -14.60
N GLU A 50 2.96 1.90 -13.51
CA GLU A 50 2.73 3.28 -13.10
C GLU A 50 4.05 4.03 -13.02
N PRO A 51 4.25 5.13 -13.78
CA PRO A 51 5.45 5.92 -13.65
C PRO A 51 5.49 6.57 -12.27
N ILE A 52 6.52 6.23 -11.49
CA ILE A 52 6.70 6.73 -10.13
C ILE A 52 7.88 7.71 -10.10
N GLU A 53 7.65 8.89 -9.55
CA GLU A 53 8.71 9.84 -9.22
C GLU A 53 8.90 9.91 -7.70
N PHE A 54 10.16 9.82 -7.25
CA PHE A 54 10.52 10.01 -5.85
C PHE A 54 11.15 11.40 -5.68
N VAL A 55 10.43 12.30 -5.01
CA VAL A 55 10.91 13.65 -4.70
C VAL A 55 11.38 13.71 -3.25
N TYR A 56 12.69 13.93 -3.07
CA TYR A 56 13.30 14.04 -1.76
C TYR A 56 13.09 15.46 -1.20
N THR A 57 12.57 15.53 0.02
CA THR A 57 12.39 16.79 0.75
C THR A 57 12.95 16.66 2.17
N GLN A 58 13.03 17.76 2.91
CA GLN A 58 13.45 17.70 4.30
C GLN A 58 12.41 16.95 5.14
N GLY A 59 12.79 15.79 5.70
CA GLY A 59 11.97 15.01 6.63
C GLY A 59 10.97 14.05 5.98
N ARG A 60 10.87 13.99 4.64
CA ARG A 60 10.02 13.01 3.92
C ARG A 60 10.43 12.86 2.46
N ILE A 61 10.08 11.71 1.88
CA ILE A 61 10.06 11.50 0.42
C ILE A 61 8.62 11.54 -0.05
N LEU A 62 8.37 12.24 -1.15
CA LEU A 62 7.09 12.24 -1.84
C LEU A 62 7.17 11.25 -3.00
N GLN A 63 6.30 10.24 -2.98
CA GLN A 63 6.14 9.31 -4.09
C GLN A 63 4.95 9.80 -4.92
N LEU A 64 5.20 10.18 -6.17
CA LEU A 64 4.22 10.73 -7.09
C LEU A 64 3.87 9.68 -8.15
N PHE A 65 2.57 9.49 -8.34
CA PHE A 65 2.01 8.54 -9.31
C PHE A 65 1.31 9.32 -10.42
N GLN A 66 1.75 9.15 -11.67
CA GLN A 66 1.31 9.95 -12.80
C GLN A 66 -0.17 9.76 -13.20
N TRP A 67 -0.68 8.53 -13.28
CA TRP A 67 -2.05 8.27 -13.72
C TRP A 67 -3.07 8.76 -12.71
N GLY A 68 -2.91 8.34 -11.45
CA GLY A 68 -3.82 8.73 -10.37
C GLY A 68 -3.67 10.19 -9.96
N ARG A 69 -2.60 10.87 -10.41
CA ARG A 69 -2.12 12.15 -9.84
C ARG A 69 -2.08 12.09 -8.31
N THR A 70 -1.69 10.93 -7.80
CA THR A 70 -1.73 10.59 -6.38
C THR A 70 -0.39 10.92 -5.77
N LEU A 71 -0.44 11.47 -4.56
CA LEU A 71 0.72 11.69 -3.72
C LEU A 71 0.70 10.66 -2.58
N ARG A 72 1.84 10.02 -2.34
CA ARG A 72 2.08 9.26 -1.10
C ARG A 72 3.28 9.85 -0.36
N GLU A 73 3.11 10.03 0.94
CA GLU A 73 4.14 10.60 1.81
C GLU A 73 4.88 9.50 2.56
N LEU A 74 6.20 9.44 2.39
CA LEU A 74 7.09 8.53 3.11
C LEU A 74 7.84 9.33 4.17
N TRP A 75 7.37 9.29 5.42
CA TRP A 75 7.94 10.11 6.49
C TRP A 75 9.32 9.60 6.93
N MET A 76 10.30 10.50 7.00
CA MET A 76 11.69 10.19 7.31
C MET A 76 12.23 10.94 8.53
N ASP A 77 11.35 11.52 9.33
CA ASP A 77 11.70 12.35 10.50
C ASP A 77 11.96 11.54 11.78
N GLY A 78 12.09 10.22 11.66
CA GLY A 78 12.34 9.32 12.80
C GLY A 78 11.12 9.02 13.65
N ARG A 79 9.91 9.41 13.22
CA ARG A 79 8.67 9.03 13.91
C ARG A 79 8.48 7.52 13.93
N LYS A 80 7.73 7.03 14.92
CA LYS A 80 7.33 5.62 14.98
C LYS A 80 6.18 5.36 14.00
N LEU A 81 6.16 4.15 13.44
CA LEU A 81 5.01 3.67 12.69
C LEU A 81 3.79 3.54 13.64
N PRO A 82 2.61 4.03 13.26
CA PRO A 82 1.40 3.91 14.08
C PRO A 82 1.08 2.45 14.39
N THR A 83 0.73 2.18 15.65
CA THR A 83 0.19 0.91 16.12
C THR A 83 -1.31 0.83 15.83
N SER A 84 -1.91 -0.36 15.90
CA SER A 84 -3.37 -0.53 15.78
C SER A 84 -4.16 0.40 16.71
N GLN A 85 -3.65 0.63 17.93
CA GLN A 85 -4.29 1.52 18.89
C GLN A 85 -4.22 3.00 18.49
N ASP A 86 -3.15 3.41 17.82
CA ASP A 86 -3.03 4.78 17.28
C ASP A 86 -4.01 4.98 16.11
N LEU A 87 -4.20 3.93 15.30
CA LEU A 87 -5.04 3.94 14.11
C LEU A 87 -6.54 4.08 14.43
N ASP A 88 -7.00 3.57 15.58
CA ASP A 88 -8.38 3.80 16.06
C ASP A 88 -8.76 5.29 16.10
N ASN A 89 -7.77 6.17 16.36
CA ASN A 89 -7.99 7.62 16.43
C ASN A 89 -7.76 8.33 15.09
N LEU A 90 -6.95 7.74 14.19
CA LEU A 90 -6.59 8.34 12.90
C LEU A 90 -7.60 7.97 11.80
N GLY A 91 -8.30 6.85 11.96
CA GLY A 91 -9.19 6.29 10.95
C GLY A 91 -8.43 5.59 9.81
N PRO A 92 -9.14 4.80 8.99
CA PRO A 92 -8.55 4.09 7.86
C PRO A 92 -8.13 5.05 6.74
N SER A 93 -7.07 4.70 6.01
CA SER A 93 -6.56 5.42 4.85
C SER A 93 -6.37 4.47 3.67
N TRP A 94 -6.80 4.88 2.47
CA TRP A 94 -6.59 4.11 1.24
C TRP A 94 -5.09 3.90 0.93
N PHE A 95 -4.22 4.80 1.38
CA PHE A 95 -2.77 4.73 1.16
C PHE A 95 -1.97 4.40 2.43
N GLY A 96 -2.66 4.21 3.55
CA GLY A 96 -2.05 4.03 4.86
C GLY A 96 -1.21 5.22 5.33
N ILE A 97 -0.39 4.98 6.35
CA ILE A 97 0.60 5.91 6.89
C ILE A 97 1.97 5.25 6.78
N SER A 98 2.89 5.90 6.07
CA SER A 98 4.22 5.34 5.77
C SER A 98 5.33 6.03 6.55
N VAL A 99 6.23 5.22 7.12
CA VAL A 99 7.50 5.67 7.72
C VAL A 99 8.64 4.99 6.98
N ALA A 100 9.68 5.75 6.66
CA ALA A 100 10.80 5.29 5.87
C ALA A 100 12.14 5.65 6.52
N GLU A 101 13.12 4.77 6.34
CA GLU A 101 14.50 4.96 6.79
C GLU A 101 15.49 4.35 5.80
N TRP A 102 16.70 4.90 5.76
CA TRP A 102 17.80 4.31 4.99
C TRP A 102 18.56 3.29 5.85
N GLN A 103 18.63 2.06 5.36
CA GLN A 103 19.47 0.99 5.88
C GLN A 103 20.60 0.74 4.88
N GLY A 104 21.70 1.49 5.04
CA GLY A 104 22.77 1.51 4.04
C GLY A 104 22.25 2.07 2.71
N ASN A 105 22.21 1.23 1.68
CA ASN A 105 21.75 1.61 0.34
C ASN A 105 20.29 1.22 0.04
N THR A 106 19.56 0.75 1.06
CA THR A 106 18.17 0.33 0.94
C THR A 106 17.26 1.31 1.69
N LEU A 107 16.30 1.91 1.00
CA LEU A 107 15.18 2.63 1.62
C LEU A 107 14.17 1.58 2.07
N VAL A 108 13.99 1.44 3.38
CA VAL A 108 12.98 0.57 3.97
C VAL A 108 11.78 1.41 4.33
N VAL A 109 10.63 1.09 3.75
CA VAL A 109 9.36 1.79 3.98
C VAL A 109 8.42 0.82 4.67
N ASN A 110 7.80 1.24 5.77
CA ASN A 110 6.76 0.48 6.45
C ASN A 110 5.47 1.28 6.45
N THR A 111 4.36 0.60 6.15
CA THR A 111 3.03 1.21 6.05
C THR A 111 1.99 0.40 6.82
N THR A 112 1.12 1.10 7.56
CA THR A 112 -0.03 0.55 8.31
C THR A 112 -1.25 1.47 8.13
N GLY A 113 -2.41 1.10 8.69
CA GLY A 113 -3.59 1.97 8.73
C GLY A 113 -4.42 1.94 7.46
N PHE A 114 -4.53 0.77 6.84
CA PHE A 114 -5.24 0.61 5.58
C PHE A 114 -6.75 0.60 5.77
N ASP A 115 -7.46 1.10 4.77
CA ASP A 115 -8.88 0.88 4.63
C ASP A 115 -9.14 -0.55 4.12
N GLU A 116 -9.88 -1.35 4.90
CA GLU A 116 -10.18 -2.76 4.58
C GLU A 116 -11.04 -2.92 3.33
N ARG A 117 -11.69 -1.84 2.85
CA ARG A 117 -12.38 -1.85 1.56
C ARG A 117 -11.40 -1.94 0.39
N GLY A 118 -10.15 -1.53 0.59
CA GLY A 118 -9.11 -1.53 -0.42
C GLY A 118 -8.65 -2.93 -0.81
N TRP A 119 -8.28 -3.08 -2.07
CA TRP A 119 -7.66 -4.31 -2.57
C TRP A 119 -6.14 -4.13 -2.59
N PRO A 120 -5.35 -5.11 -2.09
CA PRO A 120 -3.90 -5.05 -2.16
C PRO A 120 -3.37 -5.38 -3.55
N ASP A 121 -4.18 -5.98 -4.41
CA ASP A 121 -3.83 -6.32 -5.79
C ASP A 121 -5.07 -6.35 -6.68
N GLN A 122 -4.85 -6.55 -7.99
CA GLN A 122 -5.90 -6.63 -9.01
C GLN A 122 -6.78 -7.89 -8.91
N PHE A 123 -6.50 -8.83 -8.00
CA PHE A 123 -7.21 -10.11 -7.88
C PHE A 123 -8.22 -10.13 -6.73
N GLY A 124 -8.36 -9.02 -5.99
CA GLY A 124 -9.38 -8.90 -4.94
C GLY A 124 -9.08 -9.70 -3.69
N HIS A 125 -7.80 -9.90 -3.37
CA HIS A 125 -7.44 -10.43 -2.06
C HIS A 125 -7.89 -9.46 -0.94
N PRO A 126 -8.29 -9.96 0.24
CA PRO A 126 -8.68 -9.10 1.34
C PRO A 126 -7.47 -8.40 1.97
N LEU A 127 -7.67 -7.16 2.43
CA LEU A 127 -6.70 -6.39 3.20
C LEU A 127 -7.25 -6.17 4.62
N SER A 128 -6.43 -6.40 5.64
CA SER A 128 -6.82 -6.19 7.05
C SER A 128 -6.40 -4.80 7.53
N PHE A 129 -7.16 -4.25 8.48
CA PHE A 129 -6.86 -3.01 9.17
C PHE A 129 -5.49 -3.06 9.89
N ASP A 130 -5.16 -4.22 10.47
CA ASP A 130 -3.90 -4.49 11.15
C ASP A 130 -2.76 -4.88 10.20
N ALA A 131 -3.01 -4.87 8.89
CA ALA A 131 -1.98 -5.22 7.93
C ALA A 131 -0.80 -4.23 8.00
N ARG A 132 0.40 -4.79 7.85
CA ARG A 132 1.65 -4.04 7.71
C ARG A 132 2.35 -4.49 6.45
N ILE A 133 2.76 -3.50 5.65
CA ILE A 133 3.50 -3.74 4.42
C ILE A 133 4.87 -3.10 4.56
N GLU A 134 5.91 -3.88 4.26
CA GLU A 134 7.29 -3.43 4.16
C GLU A 134 7.69 -3.42 2.68
N GLU A 135 8.06 -2.25 2.17
CA GLU A 135 8.72 -2.10 0.89
C GLU A 135 10.22 -1.90 1.11
N ARG A 136 11.02 -2.40 0.17
CA ARG A 136 12.47 -2.23 0.18
C ARG A 136 12.91 -1.79 -1.20
N TYR A 137 13.39 -0.57 -1.29
CA TYR A 137 13.90 0.01 -2.53
C TYR A 137 15.42 0.17 -2.43
N THR A 138 16.14 -0.17 -3.48
CA THR A 138 17.59 -0.07 -3.57
C THR A 138 17.97 1.15 -4.38
N ARG A 139 18.77 2.05 -3.80
CA ARG A 139 19.29 3.18 -4.57
C ARG A 139 20.38 2.70 -5.52
N VAL A 140 20.11 2.73 -6.81
CA VAL A 140 21.07 2.29 -7.82
C VAL A 140 22.11 3.38 -8.07
N ASN A 141 21.66 4.63 -8.21
CA ASN A 141 22.54 5.80 -8.40
C ASN A 141 21.83 7.10 -7.97
N ALA A 142 22.29 8.27 -8.45
CA ALA A 142 21.73 9.57 -8.09
C ALA A 142 20.25 9.73 -8.51
N ASP A 143 19.88 9.13 -9.65
CA ASP A 143 18.62 9.36 -10.35
C ASP A 143 17.83 8.05 -10.57
N THR A 144 18.19 6.97 -9.87
CA THR A 144 17.56 5.65 -10.06
C THR A 144 17.43 4.91 -8.74
N ILE A 145 16.22 4.39 -8.50
CA ILE A 145 15.87 3.50 -7.40
C ILE A 145 15.16 2.26 -7.97
N ASP A 146 15.39 1.08 -7.38
CA ASP A 146 14.86 -0.24 -7.80
C ASP A 146 14.16 -0.94 -6.62
#